data_AF-A0A2A5BTQ3-F1
#
_entry.id   AF-A0A2A5BTQ3-F1
#
_cell.length_a   1.000
_cell.length_b   1.000
_cell.length_c   1.000
_cell.angle_alpha   90.00
_cell.angle_beta   90.00
_cell.angle_gamma   90.00
#
_symmetry.space_group_name_H-M   'P 1'
#
loop_
_entity.id
_entity.type
_entity.pdbx_description
1 polymer ?
#
loop_
_entity_poly.entity_id
_entity_poly.type
_entity_poly.pdbx_seq_one_letter_code
_entity_poly.pdbx_strand_id
1 'polypeptide(L)'
;MSTGRTTKMLVFSSFLTILSPALNALETDWLELKEGHEGQKIGAKVHRIKLPELSGDGGQHLILTIPKDELKSTGNVREVVVVGKRGDKEETLPGTHYEWSEDYENDNYGLIIKLEKMENYPIRVYLKDDLPLPENH
;
A
#
# COMPACT_ATOMS: atom_id res chain seq x y z
N MET A 1 5.26 -62.50 -10.67
CA MET A 1 5.74 -61.21 -10.13
C MET A 1 6.48 -60.47 -11.23
N SER A 2 5.87 -59.46 -11.82
CA SER A 2 6.58 -58.40 -12.54
C SER A 2 5.66 -57.18 -12.58
N THR A 3 6.17 -56.12 -12.00
CA THR A 3 5.49 -54.87 -11.65
C THR A 3 5.76 -53.87 -12.77
N GLY A 4 4.72 -53.22 -13.30
CA GLY A 4 4.86 -52.14 -14.28
C GLY A 4 3.75 -51.11 -14.10
N ARG A 5 3.75 -50.48 -12.93
CA ARG A 5 2.73 -49.51 -12.48
C ARG A 5 3.00 -48.14 -13.13
N THR A 6 2.06 -47.73 -13.99
CA THR A 6 1.53 -46.36 -14.13
C THR A 6 2.51 -45.20 -14.34
N THR A 7 2.51 -44.69 -15.57
CA THR A 7 2.93 -43.34 -16.00
C THR A 7 2.46 -42.28 -15.02
N LYS A 8 3.39 -41.59 -14.35
CA LYS A 8 3.09 -40.39 -13.55
C LYS A 8 2.99 -39.19 -14.49
N MET A 9 1.76 -38.72 -14.67
CA MET A 9 1.42 -37.54 -15.45
C MET A 9 1.87 -36.27 -14.71
N LEU A 10 2.47 -35.35 -15.47
CA LEU A 10 3.04 -34.08 -15.06
C LEU A 10 2.01 -33.11 -14.46
N VAL A 11 2.46 -32.38 -13.43
CA VAL A 11 2.32 -30.93 -13.16
C VAL A 11 0.94 -30.31 -13.36
N PHE A 12 0.37 -29.79 -12.27
CA PHE A 12 -0.55 -28.65 -12.35
C PHE A 12 -0.01 -27.47 -11.53
N SER A 13 0.29 -26.44 -12.32
CA SER A 13 0.74 -25.10 -11.97
C SER A 13 0.01 -24.51 -10.77
N SER A 14 0.78 -23.99 -9.82
CA SER A 14 0.28 -23.06 -8.81
C SER A 14 -0.37 -21.88 -9.54
N PHE A 15 -1.68 -21.69 -9.34
CA PHE A 15 -2.34 -20.43 -9.69
C PHE A 15 -1.77 -19.36 -8.76
N LEU A 16 -0.80 -18.60 -9.26
CA LEU A 16 -0.46 -17.31 -8.69
C LEU A 16 -1.65 -16.40 -9.01
N THR A 17 -2.58 -16.23 -8.06
CA THR A 17 -3.58 -15.16 -8.14
C THR A 17 -2.82 -13.85 -8.07
N ILE A 18 -2.50 -13.31 -9.24
CA ILE A 18 -2.07 -11.91 -9.38
C ILE A 18 -3.28 -11.10 -8.89
N LEU A 19 -3.20 -10.61 -7.66
CA LEU A 19 -4.06 -9.55 -7.19
C LEU A 19 -3.69 -8.35 -8.06
N SER A 20 -4.39 -8.15 -9.17
CA SER A 20 -4.21 -6.97 -10.03
C SER A 20 -4.95 -5.81 -9.36
N PRO A 21 -4.28 -4.89 -8.62
CA PRO A 21 -4.93 -3.63 -8.30
C PRO A 21 -5.28 -2.96 -9.63
N ALA A 22 -6.55 -2.56 -9.73
CA ALA A 22 -7.20 -2.07 -10.93
C ALA A 22 -6.43 -0.93 -11.63
N LEU A 23 -6.72 -0.79 -12.92
CA LEU A 23 -5.98 -0.10 -13.98
C LEU A 23 -5.68 1.41 -13.80
N ASN A 24 -5.91 2.06 -12.65
CA ASN A 24 -5.57 3.48 -12.41
C ASN A 24 -5.22 3.81 -10.94
N ALA A 25 -4.29 3.06 -10.32
CA ALA A 25 -3.79 3.39 -8.98
C ALA A 25 -2.37 3.96 -9.04
N LEU A 26 -2.17 5.18 -8.54
CA LEU A 26 -0.83 5.68 -8.22
C LEU A 26 -0.36 4.92 -6.97
N GLU A 27 0.87 4.40 -6.97
CA GLU A 27 1.38 3.63 -5.83
C GLU A 27 2.77 4.09 -5.42
N THR A 28 3.06 3.96 -4.13
CA THR A 28 4.43 4.13 -3.60
C THR A 28 5.31 2.93 -3.97
N ASP A 29 6.61 3.07 -3.76
CA ASP A 29 7.47 1.89 -3.58
C ASP A 29 7.16 1.23 -2.21
N TRP A 30 7.84 0.13 -1.89
CA TRP A 30 7.89 -0.38 -0.53
C TRP A 30 8.59 0.64 0.38
N LEU A 31 7.82 1.25 1.26
CA LEU A 31 8.29 2.19 2.26
C LEU A 31 8.66 1.43 3.53
N GLU A 32 9.94 1.47 3.89
CA GLU A 32 10.37 1.09 5.24
C GLU A 32 9.71 2.03 6.26
N LEU A 33 9.12 1.47 7.33
CA LEU A 33 8.52 2.25 8.42
C LEU A 33 9.60 2.86 9.32
N LYS A 34 10.38 3.76 8.72
CA LYS A 34 11.48 4.49 9.33
C LYS A 34 11.40 5.94 8.89
N GLU A 35 11.39 6.86 9.85
CA GLU A 35 11.39 8.29 9.57
C GLU A 35 12.57 8.68 8.66
N GLY A 36 12.28 9.49 7.66
CA GLY A 36 13.20 9.91 6.63
C GLY A 36 13.33 8.96 5.44
N HIS A 37 12.78 7.75 5.48
CA HIS A 37 12.81 6.83 4.34
C HIS A 37 11.97 7.36 3.18
N GLU A 38 12.52 7.36 1.98
CA GLU A 38 11.90 7.89 0.76
C GLU A 38 11.88 6.81 -0.32
N GLY A 39 10.69 6.54 -0.85
CA GLY A 39 10.46 5.60 -1.93
C GLY A 39 10.72 6.27 -3.28
N GLN A 40 11.30 5.51 -4.22
CA GLN A 40 11.77 6.07 -5.49
C GLN A 40 10.66 6.30 -6.52
N LYS A 41 9.51 5.61 -6.37
CA LYS A 41 8.49 5.55 -7.42
C LYS A 41 7.73 6.86 -7.63
N ILE A 42 7.34 7.53 -6.55
CA ILE A 42 6.58 8.79 -6.56
C ILE A 42 7.14 9.81 -5.55
N GLY A 43 8.38 9.63 -5.10
CA GLY A 43 9.01 10.47 -4.07
C GLY A 43 8.33 10.44 -2.70
N ALA A 44 7.44 9.47 -2.44
CA ALA A 44 6.75 9.38 -1.17
C ALA A 44 7.73 9.10 -0.02
N LYS A 45 7.65 9.87 1.06
CA LYS A 45 8.59 9.78 2.18
C LYS A 45 7.86 9.60 3.50
N VAL A 46 8.38 8.71 4.35
CA VAL A 46 7.95 8.56 5.74
C VAL A 46 8.47 9.75 6.54
N HIS A 47 7.65 10.77 6.70
CA HIS A 47 8.05 11.99 7.42
C HIS A 47 8.09 11.77 8.93
N ARG A 48 7.06 11.12 9.50
CA ARG A 48 6.98 10.87 10.95
C ARG A 48 6.16 9.62 11.25
N ILE A 49 6.50 8.93 12.34
CA ILE A 49 5.72 7.83 12.91
C ILE A 49 5.34 8.21 14.34
N LYS A 50 4.04 8.33 14.62
CA LYS A 50 3.53 8.55 15.97
C LYS A 50 3.00 7.25 16.56
N LEU A 51 3.51 6.90 17.73
CA LEU A 51 3.00 5.79 18.52
C LEU A 51 1.65 6.18 19.15
N PRO A 52 0.76 5.20 19.40
CA PRO A 52 -0.48 5.45 20.11
C PRO A 52 -0.20 6.03 21.50
N GLU A 53 -1.05 6.95 21.94
CA GLU A 53 -1.06 7.35 23.35
C GLU A 53 -1.48 6.16 24.23
N LEU A 54 -0.99 6.11 25.48
CA LEU A 54 -1.24 5.01 26.42
C LEU A 54 -2.73 4.73 26.67
N SER A 55 -3.61 5.70 26.37
CA SER A 55 -5.07 5.64 26.49
C SER A 55 -5.81 5.61 25.14
N GLY A 56 -5.08 5.53 24.02
CA GLY A 56 -5.63 5.51 22.67
C GLY A 56 -6.00 4.11 22.17
N ASP A 57 -6.55 4.06 20.97
CA ASP A 57 -7.04 2.88 20.25
C ASP A 57 -5.93 1.95 19.69
N GLY A 58 -4.71 2.01 20.26
CA GLY A 58 -3.66 1.00 20.07
C GLY A 58 -2.91 1.01 18.72
N GLY A 59 -3.28 1.92 17.81
CA GLY A 59 -2.74 2.02 16.46
C GLY A 59 -1.59 3.02 16.27
N GLN A 60 -0.76 2.84 15.24
CA GLN A 60 0.27 3.82 14.87
C GLN A 60 -0.20 4.79 13.78
N HIS A 61 0.23 6.04 13.86
CA HIS A 61 -0.02 7.03 12.82
C HIS A 61 1.24 7.26 11.99
N LEU A 62 1.15 7.03 10.69
CA LEU A 62 2.18 7.32 9.72
C LEU A 62 1.87 8.64 9.05
N ILE A 63 2.82 9.56 9.04
CA ILE A 63 2.72 10.79 8.27
C ILE A 63 3.67 10.64 7.09
N LEU A 64 3.09 10.56 5.89
CA LEU A 64 3.82 10.50 4.64
C LEU A 64 3.79 11.87 3.95
N THR A 65 4.87 12.23 3.27
CA THR A 65 4.87 13.35 2.33
C THR A 65 4.90 12.81 0.91
N ILE A 66 4.11 13.42 0.03
CA ILE A 66 4.08 13.10 -1.41
C ILE A 66 4.28 14.40 -2.19
N PRO A 67 5.29 14.48 -3.06
CA PRO A 67 5.51 15.65 -3.91
C PRO A 67 4.27 16.01 -4.75
N LYS A 68 3.94 17.30 -4.83
CA LYS A 68 2.74 17.76 -5.55
C LYS A 68 2.84 17.60 -7.07
N ASP A 69 4.05 17.49 -7.62
CA ASP A 69 4.29 17.20 -9.03
C ASP A 69 3.97 15.74 -9.40
N GLU A 70 4.02 14.83 -8.41
CA GLU A 70 3.73 13.40 -8.59
C GLU A 70 2.23 13.06 -8.42
N LEU A 71 1.45 13.92 -7.75
CA LEU A 71 0.01 13.74 -7.54
C LEU A 71 -0.76 14.99 -7.99
N LYS A 72 -1.56 14.89 -9.06
CA LYS A 72 -2.30 16.05 -9.60
C LYS A 72 -3.20 16.76 -8.58
N SER A 73 -3.86 16.00 -7.71
CA SER A 73 -4.71 16.50 -6.63
C SER A 73 -5.10 15.37 -5.69
N THR A 74 -5.12 15.65 -4.39
CA THR A 74 -5.65 14.73 -3.36
C THR A 74 -7.14 14.46 -3.53
N GLY A 75 -7.91 15.39 -4.09
CA GLY A 75 -9.35 15.25 -4.34
C GLY A 75 -9.71 14.18 -5.38
N ASN A 76 -8.75 13.73 -6.19
CA ASN A 76 -8.95 12.62 -7.13
C ASN A 76 -8.76 11.25 -6.46
N VAL A 77 -8.14 11.20 -5.28
CA VAL A 77 -7.91 9.95 -4.55
C VAL A 77 -9.16 9.60 -3.75
N ARG A 78 -9.89 8.57 -4.19
CA ARG A 78 -11.13 8.13 -3.52
C ARG A 78 -10.88 7.07 -2.46
N GLU A 79 -9.85 6.25 -2.64
CA GLU A 79 -9.52 5.18 -1.73
C GLU A 79 -8.00 5.12 -1.54
N VAL A 80 -7.56 5.04 -0.28
CA VAL A 80 -6.18 4.72 0.08
C VAL A 80 -6.14 3.29 0.61
N VAL A 81 -5.40 2.42 -0.07
CA VAL A 81 -5.19 1.03 0.36
C VAL A 81 -3.75 0.87 0.79
N VAL A 82 -3.54 0.31 1.98
CA VAL A 82 -2.22 0.05 2.52
C VAL A 82 -1.98 -1.46 2.52
N VAL A 83 -0.87 -1.88 1.93
CA VAL A 83 -0.44 -3.27 1.88
C VAL A 83 0.86 -3.39 2.67
N GLY A 84 0.93 -4.37 3.57
CA GLY A 84 2.13 -4.71 4.32
C GLY A 84 2.87 -5.90 3.72
N LYS A 85 4.21 -5.91 3.84
CA LYS A 85 5.05 -7.02 3.40
C LYS A 85 5.69 -7.76 4.58
N ARG A 86 5.07 -8.87 5.02
CA ARG A 86 5.60 -9.73 6.09
C ARG A 86 6.40 -10.90 5.49
N GLY A 87 7.70 -10.67 5.28
CA GLY A 87 8.57 -11.64 4.59
C GLY A 87 8.18 -11.75 3.11
N ASP A 88 7.87 -12.97 2.67
CA ASP A 88 7.41 -13.23 1.28
C ASP A 88 5.89 -13.05 1.09
N LYS A 89 5.16 -12.63 2.14
CA LYS A 89 3.71 -12.45 2.09
C LYS A 89 3.36 -10.97 2.05
N GLU A 90 2.43 -10.63 1.16
CA GLU A 90 1.83 -9.31 1.05
C GLU A 90 0.37 -9.39 1.51
N GLU A 91 -0.05 -8.51 2.41
CA GLU A 91 -1.40 -8.47 2.94
C GLU A 91 -1.93 -7.05 3.07
N THR A 92 -3.18 -6.82 2.66
CA THR A 92 -3.85 -5.54 2.89
C THR A 92 -4.05 -5.33 4.39
N LEU A 93 -3.66 -4.16 4.89
CA LEU A 93 -3.83 -3.79 6.29
C LEU A 93 -5.26 -3.31 6.54
N PRO A 94 -6.07 -4.04 7.33
CA PRO A 94 -7.46 -3.66 7.59
C PRO A 94 -7.55 -2.42 8.48
N GLY A 95 -8.73 -1.76 8.45
CA GLY A 95 -9.04 -0.62 9.32
C GLY A 95 -8.13 0.59 9.16
N THR A 96 -7.56 0.74 7.97
CA THR A 96 -6.75 1.90 7.64
C THR A 96 -7.67 3.11 7.49
N HIS A 97 -7.49 4.10 8.36
CA HIS A 97 -8.08 5.43 8.18
C HIS A 97 -7.01 6.38 7.64
N TYR A 98 -7.43 7.36 6.84
CA TYR A 98 -6.50 8.34 6.31
C TYR A 98 -7.07 9.75 6.24
N GLU A 99 -6.18 10.73 6.32
CA GLU A 99 -6.48 12.14 6.19
C GLU A 99 -5.42 12.81 5.32
N TRP A 100 -5.82 13.85 4.59
CA TRP A 100 -4.92 14.63 3.74
C TRP A 100 -4.69 16.03 4.32
N SER A 101 -3.47 16.53 4.14
CA SER A 101 -3.08 17.93 4.32
C SER A 101 -2.60 18.45 2.96
N GLU A 102 -3.33 19.43 2.40
CA GLU A 102 -3.07 19.92 1.05
C GLU A 102 -1.79 20.76 0.93
N ASP A 103 -1.40 21.44 2.01
CA ASP A 103 -0.21 22.30 2.07
C ASP A 103 0.71 21.83 3.19
N TYR A 104 1.38 20.70 2.94
CA TYR A 104 2.41 20.19 3.82
C TYR A 104 3.79 20.68 3.37
N GLU A 105 4.75 20.70 4.30
CA GLU A 105 6.08 21.31 4.13
C GLU A 105 6.73 21.05 2.75
N ASN A 106 7.41 22.06 2.21
CA ASN A 106 8.24 21.96 1.00
C ASN A 106 7.52 21.43 -0.26
N ASP A 107 6.34 21.97 -0.57
CA ASP A 107 5.56 21.63 -1.77
C ASP A 107 5.14 20.15 -1.84
N ASN A 108 4.75 19.62 -0.67
CA ASN A 108 4.24 18.26 -0.55
C ASN A 108 2.78 18.26 -0.10
N TYR A 109 2.07 17.21 -0.45
CA TYR A 109 0.89 16.76 0.28
C TYR A 109 1.32 15.97 1.51
N GLY A 110 0.58 16.13 2.60
CA GLY A 110 0.70 15.29 3.80
C GLY A 110 -0.39 14.22 3.79
N LEU A 111 -0.01 12.94 3.83
CA LEU A 111 -0.94 11.83 4.00
C LEU A 111 -0.76 11.24 5.40
N ILE A 112 -1.75 11.43 6.26
CA ILE A 112 -1.79 10.80 7.58
C ILE A 112 -2.54 9.49 7.45
N ILE A 113 -1.89 8.38 7.79
CA ILE A 113 -2.44 7.02 7.78
C ILE A 113 -2.49 6.53 9.21
N LYS A 114 -3.67 6.17 9.70
CA LYS A 114 -3.86 5.50 10.98
C LYS A 114 -4.02 4.00 10.74
N LEU A 115 -3.05 3.23 11.20
CA LEU A 115 -3.09 1.77 11.21
C LEU A 115 -3.69 1.29 12.52
N GLU A 116 -4.56 0.28 12.50
CA GLU A 116 -5.15 -0.29 13.72
C GLU A 116 -4.10 -0.90 14.67
N LYS A 117 -2.99 -1.38 14.10
CA LYS A 117 -1.95 -2.10 14.83
C LYS A 117 -0.60 -1.47 14.61
N MET A 118 0.27 -1.70 15.58
CA MET A 118 1.70 -1.45 15.44
C MET A 118 2.29 -2.42 14.41
N GLU A 119 2.81 -1.86 13.32
CA GLU A 119 3.49 -2.62 12.26
C GLU A 119 4.94 -2.16 12.15
N ASN A 120 5.83 -3.10 11.83
CA ASN A 120 7.27 -2.86 11.71
C ASN A 120 7.86 -3.39 10.40
N TYR A 121 6.99 -3.77 9.45
CA TYR A 121 7.38 -4.24 8.13
C TYR A 121 7.13 -3.18 7.07
N PRO A 122 7.79 -3.27 5.89
CA PRO A 122 7.57 -2.34 4.80
C PRO A 122 6.10 -2.30 4.37
N ILE A 123 5.63 -1.12 4.00
CA ILE A 123 4.29 -0.93 3.47
C ILE A 123 4.33 -0.37 2.05
N ARG A 124 3.28 -0.61 1.28
CA ARG A 124 3.00 0.08 0.03
C ARG A 124 1.65 0.73 0.13
N VAL A 125 1.57 1.98 -0.32
CA VAL A 125 0.34 2.75 -0.33
C VAL A 125 -0.15 2.91 -1.76
N TYR A 126 -1.39 2.50 -1.97
CA TYR A 126 -2.10 2.62 -3.24
C TYR A 126 -3.12 3.75 -3.13
N LEU A 127 -2.97 4.77 -3.97
CA LEU A 127 -3.87 5.90 -4.12
C LEU A 127 -4.74 5.64 -5.34
N LYS A 128 -5.94 5.12 -5.10
CA LYS A 128 -6.87 4.77 -6.17
C LYS A 128 -7.74 5.96 -6.51
N ASP A 129 -7.73 6.28 -7.79
CA ASP A 129 -8.80 7.03 -8.43
C ASP A 129 -9.92 6.03 -8.79
N ASP A 130 -11.16 6.50 -8.71
CA ASP A 130 -12.35 5.71 -9.04
C ASP A 130 -12.95 6.32 -10.32
N LEU A 131 -12.17 6.34 -11.40
CA LEU A 131 -12.69 6.54 -12.73
C LEU A 131 -13.56 5.34 -13.08
N PRO A 132 -14.83 5.53 -13.46
CA PRO A 132 -15.62 4.44 -14.01
C PRO A 132 -14.88 3.87 -15.22
N LEU A 133 -14.89 2.53 -15.36
CA LEU A 133 -14.44 1.88 -16.59
C LEU A 133 -15.12 2.60 -17.78
N PRO A 134 -14.40 2.92 -18.87
CA PRO A 134 -15.03 3.51 -20.03
C PRO A 134 -16.18 2.61 -20.48
N GLU A 135 -17.40 3.15 -20.48
CA GLU A 135 -18.53 2.48 -21.11
C GLU A 135 -18.17 2.33 -22.59
N ASN A 136 -18.01 1.09 -23.04
CA ASN A 136 -17.89 0.80 -24.46
C ASN A 136 -19.22 1.21 -25.11
N HIS A 137 -19.24 2.36 -25.79
CA HIS A 137 -20.30 2.76 -26.72
C HIS A 137 -20.12 2.08 -28.08
#